data_AF-A0AAW3WBU7-F1
#
_entry.id   AF-A0AAW3WBU7-F1
#
_cell.length_a   1.000
_cell.length_b   1.000
_cell.length_c   1.000
_cell.angle_alpha   90.00
_cell.angle_beta   90.00
_cell.angle_gamma   90.00
#
_symmetry.space_group_name_H-M   'P 1'
#
loop_
_entity.id
_entity.type
_entity.pdbx_description
1 polymer ?
#
loop_
_entity_poly.entity_id
_entity_poly.type
_entity_poly.pdbx_seq_one_letter_code
_entity_poly.pdbx_strand_id
1 'polypeptide(L)'
;MFGTKYIMSKGLSFAEYEEMQMLSEYASRGWKLEKFAFMGYKLKKAEPEKLQYALDYRINPDEEYFSYFNEAGWTNVCSIGNIIHIFSAPEGTKKFILIMILK
;
A
#
# COMPACT_ATOMS: atom_id res chain seq x y z
N MET A 1 -8.19 12.16 19.88
CA MET A 1 -8.95 11.20 19.05
C MET A 1 -8.02 10.04 18.69
N PHE A 2 -8.16 8.88 19.34
CA PHE A 2 -7.30 7.72 19.08
C PHE A 2 -8.07 6.69 18.26
N GLY A 3 -7.92 6.73 16.94
CA GLY A 3 -8.52 5.75 16.03
C GLY A 3 -7.44 4.91 15.38
N THR A 4 -6.89 3.94 16.11
CA THR A 4 -5.92 2.97 15.57
C THR A 4 -6.59 1.61 15.43
N LYS A 5 -6.34 0.93 14.32
CA LYS A 5 -6.77 -0.46 14.10
C LYS A 5 -5.57 -1.28 13.63
N TYR A 6 -5.44 -2.49 14.16
CA TYR A 6 -4.46 -3.47 13.69
C TYR A 6 -5.19 -4.58 12.95
N ILE A 7 -4.66 -4.97 11.80
CA ILE A 7 -5.18 -6.09 11.01
C ILE A 7 -4.04 -7.04 10.68
N MET A 8 -4.35 -8.33 10.67
CA MET A 8 -3.38 -9.38 10.35
C MET A 8 -3.14 -9.42 8.84
N SER A 9 -1.87 -9.59 8.44
CA SER A 9 -1.53 -9.90 7.06
C SER A 9 -1.86 -11.36 6.78
N LYS A 10 -2.28 -11.64 5.54
CA LYS A 10 -2.44 -13.00 5.01
C LYS A 10 -1.12 -13.59 4.48
N GLY A 11 -0.04 -12.80 4.47
CA GLY A 11 1.25 -13.16 3.92
C GLY A 11 1.41 -12.63 2.48
N LEU A 12 2.24 -11.59 2.34
CA LEU A 12 2.46 -10.90 1.06
C LEU A 12 2.92 -11.83 -0.06
N SER A 13 3.69 -12.86 0.27
CA SER A 13 4.21 -13.84 -0.70
C SER A 13 3.12 -14.71 -1.35
N PHE A 14 1.94 -14.81 -0.75
CA PHE A 14 0.85 -15.68 -1.23
C PHE A 14 -0.42 -14.92 -1.58
N ALA A 15 -0.64 -13.75 -0.97
CA ALA A 15 -1.92 -13.07 -1.00
C ALA A 15 -1.81 -11.57 -1.35
N GLU A 16 -0.76 -11.15 -2.09
CA GLU A 16 -0.53 -9.74 -2.42
C GLU A 16 -1.79 -9.03 -2.97
N TYR A 17 -2.42 -9.61 -4.00
CA TYR A 17 -3.63 -9.04 -4.60
C TYR A 17 -4.78 -8.92 -3.58
N GLU A 18 -5.06 -9.98 -2.82
CA GLU A 18 -6.10 -9.97 -1.80
C GLU A 18 -5.79 -8.97 -0.67
N GLU A 19 -4.52 -8.82 -0.29
CA GLU A 19 -4.10 -7.86 0.72
C GLU A 19 -4.29 -6.43 0.26
N MET A 20 -3.92 -6.11 -0.99
CA MET A 20 -4.14 -4.78 -1.55
C MET A 20 -5.64 -4.46 -1.71
N GLN A 21 -6.45 -5.45 -2.09
CA GLN A 21 -7.91 -5.30 -2.11
C GLN A 21 -8.48 -5.06 -0.71
N MET A 22 -8.06 -5.85 0.29
CA MET A 22 -8.48 -5.68 1.68
C MET A 22 -8.16 -4.27 2.20
N LEU A 23 -6.95 -3.75 1.93
CA LEU A 23 -6.58 -2.39 2.32
C LEU A 23 -7.43 -1.32 1.62
N SER A 24 -7.79 -1.54 0.35
CA SER A 24 -8.69 -0.68 -0.41
C SER A 24 -10.10 -0.65 0.20
N GLU A 25 -10.63 -1.81 0.61
CA GLU A 25 -11.90 -1.92 1.33
C GLU A 25 -11.88 -1.26 2.71
N TYR A 26 -10.74 -1.25 3.40
CA TYR A 26 -10.61 -0.51 4.65
C TYR A 26 -10.62 1.00 4.41
N ALA A 27 -9.92 1.48 3.39
CA ALA A 27 -9.91 2.90 3.04
C ALA A 27 -11.32 3.40 2.69
N SER A 28 -12.10 2.62 1.92
CA SER A 28 -13.49 2.97 1.57
C SER A 28 -14.44 3.01 2.78
N ARG A 29 -14.00 2.50 3.94
CA ARG A 29 -14.73 2.54 5.22
C ARG A 29 -14.12 3.52 6.24
N GLY A 30 -13.19 4.37 5.83
CA GLY A 30 -12.55 5.37 6.69
C GLY A 30 -11.40 4.82 7.55
N TRP A 31 -10.74 3.76 7.09
CA TRP A 31 -9.53 3.22 7.72
C TRP A 31 -8.38 3.22 6.73
N LYS A 32 -7.48 4.20 6.82
CA LYS A 32 -6.36 4.36 5.89
C LYS A 32 -5.11 3.68 6.43
N LEU A 33 -4.33 3.04 5.56
CA LEU A 33 -3.04 2.44 5.93
C LEU A 33 -2.11 3.53 6.47
N GLU A 34 -1.47 3.22 7.60
CA GLU A 34 -0.42 4.06 8.19
C GLU A 34 0.94 3.43 7.98
N LYS A 35 1.11 2.15 8.36
CA LYS A 35 2.37 1.41 8.21
C LYS A 35 2.21 -0.08 8.43
N PHE A 36 3.25 -0.83 8.10
CA PHE A 36 3.44 -2.20 8.59
C PHE A 36 3.48 -2.26 10.13
N ALA A 37 3.00 -3.39 10.66
CA ALA A 37 3.05 -3.80 12.05
C ALA A 37 3.60 -5.23 12.14
N PHE A 38 3.93 -5.70 13.35
CA PHE A 38 4.66 -6.97 13.57
C PHE A 38 4.11 -8.18 12.80
N MET A 39 2.79 -8.35 12.68
CA MET A 39 2.16 -9.42 11.89
C MET A 39 1.11 -8.89 10.89
N GLY A 40 1.25 -7.64 10.43
CA GLY A 40 0.30 -7.09 9.47
C GLY A 40 0.40 -5.59 9.33
N TYR A 41 -0.71 -4.89 9.54
CA TYR A 41 -0.82 -3.46 9.27
C TYR A 41 -1.42 -2.69 10.43
N LYS A 42 -0.92 -1.46 10.59
CA LYS A 42 -1.54 -0.41 11.39
C LYS A 42 -2.33 0.51 10.47
N LEU A 43 -3.61 0.66 10.75
CA LEU A 43 -4.55 1.57 10.10
C LEU A 43 -4.88 2.72 11.04
N LYS A 44 -5.09 3.91 10.47
CA LYS A 44 -5.59 5.09 11.17
C LYS A 44 -7.00 5.45 10.69
N LYS A 45 -7.85 5.90 11.61
CA LYS A 45 -9.18 6.41 11.28
C LYS A 45 -9.04 7.69 10.45
N ALA A 46 -9.79 7.75 9.35
CA ALA A 46 -9.80 8.83 8.38
C ALA A 46 -11.22 8.95 7.77
N GLU A 47 -11.42 9.95 6.92
CA GLU A 47 -12.61 9.99 6.08
C GLU A 47 -12.61 8.80 5.09
N PRO A 48 -13.78 8.22 4.77
CA PRO A 48 -13.90 7.23 3.71
C PRO A 48 -13.33 7.73 2.38
N GLU A 49 -12.42 6.97 1.79
CA GLU A 49 -11.73 7.34 0.56
C GLU A 49 -11.62 6.14 -0.37
N LYS A 50 -11.97 6.33 -1.66
CA LYS A 50 -11.82 5.29 -2.68
C LYS A 50 -10.37 5.25 -3.18
N LEU A 51 -9.54 4.53 -2.43
CA LEU A 51 -8.15 4.28 -2.76
C LEU A 51 -7.97 2.87 -3.30
N GLN A 52 -6.99 2.74 -4.20
CA GLN A 52 -6.37 1.46 -4.52
C GLN A 52 -4.94 1.45 -3.98
N TYR A 53 -4.51 0.26 -3.54
CA TYR A 53 -3.16 0.04 -3.07
C TYR A 53 -2.38 -0.83 -4.06
N ALA A 54 -1.07 -0.62 -4.09
CA ALA A 54 -0.12 -1.43 -4.85
C ALA A 54 1.12 -1.68 -3.99
N LEU A 55 1.75 -2.82 -4.20
CA LEU A 55 2.97 -3.24 -3.53
C LEU A 55 4.10 -3.34 -4.56
N ASP A 56 5.29 -2.90 -4.18
CA ASP A 56 6.50 -3.03 -4.99
C ASP A 56 7.67 -3.52 -4.14
N TYR A 57 8.62 -4.19 -4.81
CA TYR A 57 9.82 -4.77 -4.21
C TYR A 57 11.07 -4.14 -4.81
N ARG A 58 11.67 -3.21 -4.07
CA ARG A 58 12.92 -2.53 -4.47
C ARG A 58 13.87 -2.46 -3.29
N ILE A 59 15.05 -3.05 -3.42
CA ILE A 59 16.10 -2.96 -2.39
C ILE A 59 16.78 -1.59 -2.49
N ASN A 60 16.89 -0.89 -1.37
CA ASN A 60 17.56 0.41 -1.25
C ASN A 60 17.13 1.41 -2.34
N PRO A 61 15.83 1.76 -2.42
CA PRO A 61 15.38 2.76 -3.38
C PRO A 61 15.98 4.13 -3.08
N ASP A 62 16.19 4.89 -4.14
CA ASP A 62 16.53 6.31 -4.09
C ASP A 62 15.28 7.20 -4.22
N GLU A 63 15.46 8.51 -4.17
CA GLU A 63 14.36 9.48 -4.33
C GLU A 63 13.75 9.44 -5.74
N GLU A 64 14.56 9.12 -6.74
CA GLU A 64 14.11 9.02 -8.13
C GLU A 64 13.08 7.91 -8.29
N TYR A 65 13.33 6.74 -7.68
CA TYR A 65 12.38 5.64 -7.60
C TYR A 65 11.01 6.09 -7.10
N PHE A 66 10.93 6.83 -6.00
CA PHE A 66 9.64 7.31 -5.47
C PHE A 66 9.01 8.40 -6.35
N SER A 67 9.82 9.22 -7.00
CA SER A 67 9.37 10.29 -7.89
C SER A 67 8.63 9.72 -9.11
N TYR A 68 9.10 8.61 -9.67
CA TYR A 68 8.41 7.90 -10.77
C TYR A 68 6.97 7.50 -10.40
N PHE A 69 6.73 7.03 -9.17
CA PHE A 69 5.38 6.72 -8.70
C PHE A 69 4.56 7.99 -8.48
N ASN A 70 5.17 9.01 -7.86
CA ASN A 70 4.50 10.27 -7.56
C ASN A 70 4.01 10.99 -8.82
N GLU A 71 4.83 11.05 -9.86
CA GLU A 71 4.48 11.63 -11.16
C GLU A 71 3.31 10.90 -11.84
N ALA A 72 3.11 9.63 -11.51
CA ALA A 72 2.01 8.82 -12.01
C ALA A 72 0.76 8.85 -11.13
N GLY A 73 0.72 9.71 -10.11
CA GLY A 73 -0.39 9.84 -9.19
C GLY A 73 -0.39 8.81 -8.05
N TRP A 74 0.73 8.11 -7.81
CA TRP A 74 0.89 7.16 -6.72
C TRP A 74 1.74 7.74 -5.60
N THR A 75 1.23 7.69 -4.37
CA THR A 75 1.96 8.17 -3.18
C THR A 75 2.49 7.00 -2.38
N ASN A 76 3.78 7.03 -2.00
CA ASN A 76 4.32 6.07 -1.04
C ASN A 76 3.64 6.22 0.32
N VAL A 77 3.08 5.13 0.84
CA VAL A 77 2.40 5.12 2.14
C VAL A 77 3.37 4.69 3.23
N CYS A 78 4.04 3.56 3.03
CA CYS A 78 5.01 3.04 3.98
C CYS A 78 5.96 2.06 3.30
N SER A 79 7.09 1.82 3.97
CA SER A 79 8.11 0.87 3.54
C SER A 79 8.53 -0.02 4.71
N ILE A 80 8.96 -1.25 4.43
CA ILE A 80 9.59 -2.14 5.42
C ILE A 80 10.93 -2.65 4.90
N GLY A 81 11.96 -2.52 5.75
CA GLY A 81 13.31 -3.00 5.48
C GLY A 81 14.04 -2.33 4.30
N ASN A 82 13.54 -1.21 3.75
CA ASN A 82 13.99 -0.63 2.47
C ASN A 82 13.96 -1.64 1.31
N ILE A 83 12.98 -2.56 1.34
CA ILE A 83 12.81 -3.63 0.34
C ILE A 83 11.40 -3.64 -0.20
N ILE A 84 10.39 -3.47 0.67
CA ILE A 84 8.98 -3.57 0.32
C ILE A 84 8.33 -2.22 0.53
N HIS A 85 7.58 -1.77 -0.48
CA HIS A 85 6.97 -0.45 -0.52
C HIS A 85 5.49 -0.58 -0.86
N ILE A 86 4.62 0.01 -0.05
CA ILE A 86 3.20 0.13 -0.36
C ILE A 86 2.92 1.54 -0.84
N PHE A 87 2.23 1.62 -1.97
CA PHE A 87 1.74 2.85 -2.57
C PHE A 87 0.21 2.88 -2.56
N SER A 88 -0.34 4.09 -2.59
CA SER A 88 -1.77 4.31 -2.76
C SER A 88 -2.02 5.35 -3.85
N ALA A 89 -3.14 5.22 -4.55
CA ALA A 89 -3.63 6.19 -5.51
C ALA A 89 -5.16 6.22 -5.50
N PRO A 90 -5.81 7.27 -6.02
CA PRO A 90 -7.24 7.25 -6.30
C PRO A 90 -7.63 6.04 -7.15
N GLU A 91 -8.79 5.46 -6.89
CA GLU A 91 -9.36 4.39 -7.70
C GLU A 91 -9.39 4.80 -9.19
N GLY A 92 -8.98 3.89 -10.08
CA GLY A 92 -8.89 4.14 -11.52
C GLY A 92 -7.56 4.74 -11.99
N THR A 93 -6.65 5.14 -11.09
CA THR A 93 -5.29 5.51 -11.47
C THR A 93 -4.60 4.33 -12.17
N LYS A 94 -3.98 4.57 -13.33
CA LYS A 94 -3.37 3.50 -14.12
C LYS A 94 -2.27 2.82 -13.30
N LYS A 95 -2.38 1.50 -13.14
CA LYS A 95 -1.32 0.69 -12.52
C LYS A 95 -0.18 0.55 -13.52
N PHE A 96 1.06 0.72 -13.05
CA PHE A 96 2.22 0.26 -13.79
C PHE A 96 2.26 -1.27 -13.73
N ILE A 97 1.73 -1.91 -14.77
CA ILE A 97 1.64 -3.37 -14.92
C ILE A 97 3.01 -4.05 -15.13
N LEU A 98 4.14 -3.39 -14.84
CA LEU A 98 5.44 -3.95 -15.25
C LEU A 98 6.04 -5.03 -14.32
N ILE A 99 5.51 -5.26 -13.12
CA ILE A 99 6.17 -6.19 -12.15
C ILE A 99 5.38 -7.49 -11.90
N MET A 100 4.11 -7.58 -12.33
CA MET A 100 3.34 -8.83 -12.19
C MET A 100 3.60 -9.89 -13.28
N ILE A 101 4.34 -9.58 -14.36
CA ILE A 101 4.54 -10.53 -15.49
C ILE A 101 5.82 -11.38 -15.34
N LEU A 102 6.69 -11.12 -14.36
CA LEU A 102 7.92 -11.90 -14.19
C LEU A 102 8.19 -12.22 -12.73
N LYS A 103 7.45 -13.20 -12.18
CA LYS A 103 7.94 -14.18 -11.21
C LYS A 103 6.92 -15.30 -10.99
#